data_AF-A0A1G3ZT37-F1
#
_entry.id   AF-A0A1G3ZT37-F1
#
_cell.length_a   1.000
_cell.length_b   1.000
_cell.length_c   1.000
_cell.angle_alpha   90.00
_cell.angle_beta   90.00
_cell.angle_gamma   90.00
#
_symmetry.space_group_name_H-M   'P 1'
#
loop_
_entity.id
_entity.type
_entity.pdbx_description
1 polymer ?
#
loop_
_entity_poly.entity_id
_entity_poly.type
_entity_poly.pdbx_seq_one_letter_code
_entity_poly.pdbx_strand_id
1 'polypeptide(L)'
;MVGQISAALRALKPRPRIAAYMWGAQELKGTRDWKTWAGRGYLDMLNLTGYAYREQYGEDYLKKLDDRFRDVAAVLKELGNPVEFTICVGISTSHGNIREAREIEDYLQTGKRHGVQGASIFTWETLQPYLPDVKKAGYLEKFAAGLKPIPKPIHRCSGGL
;
A
#
# COMPACT_ATOMS: atom_id res chain seq x y z
N MET A 1 17.48 -13.09 -4.55
CA MET A 1 17.31 -12.56 -3.19
C MET A 1 15.88 -12.66 -2.65
N VAL A 2 14.87 -11.96 -3.18
CA VAL A 2 13.49 -11.96 -2.61
C VAL A 2 12.87 -13.37 -2.49
N GLY A 3 13.05 -14.23 -3.49
CA GLY A 3 12.58 -15.62 -3.42
C GLY A 3 13.20 -16.44 -2.28
N GLN A 4 14.48 -16.22 -1.95
CA GLN A 4 15.16 -16.90 -0.84
C GLN A 4 14.64 -16.41 0.51
N ILE A 5 14.45 -15.09 0.66
CA ILE A 5 13.83 -14.51 1.86
C ILE A 5 12.42 -15.07 2.05
N SER A 6 11.62 -15.11 0.98
CA SER A 6 10.28 -15.69 1.01
C SER A 6 10.33 -17.15 1.46
N ALA A 7 11.18 -17.98 0.84
CA ALA A 7 11.30 -19.39 1.19
C ALA A 7 11.69 -19.60 2.66
N ALA A 8 12.70 -18.87 3.15
CA ALA A 8 13.15 -18.95 4.53
C ALA A 8 12.05 -18.53 5.52
N LEU A 9 11.38 -17.41 5.26
CA LEU A 9 10.28 -16.93 6.11
C LEU A 9 9.08 -17.88 6.07
N ARG A 10 8.77 -18.49 4.91
CA ARG A 10 7.65 -19.45 4.80
C ARG A 10 7.89 -20.76 5.55
N ALA A 11 9.14 -21.09 5.89
CA ALA A 11 9.47 -22.26 6.70
C ALA A 11 9.21 -22.05 8.21
N LEU A 12 9.02 -20.81 8.66
CA LEU A 12 8.78 -20.48 10.08
C LEU A 12 7.34 -20.82 10.53
N LYS A 13 7.18 -21.06 11.84
CA LYS A 13 5.89 -21.25 12.50
C LYS A 13 5.79 -20.31 13.73
N PRO A 14 4.81 -19.39 13.79
CA PRO A 14 3.79 -19.12 12.76
C PRO A 14 4.41 -18.54 11.48
N ARG A 15 3.78 -18.81 10.33
CA ARG A 15 4.23 -18.30 9.03
C ARG A 15 4.01 -16.78 8.98
N PRO A 16 5.06 -15.95 8.93
CA PRO A 16 4.91 -14.50 8.87
C PRO A 16 4.34 -14.05 7.52
N ARG A 17 3.64 -12.92 7.56
CA ARG A 17 3.25 -12.17 6.35
C ARG A 17 4.44 -11.39 5.82
N ILE A 18 4.58 -11.35 4.49
CA ILE A 18 5.67 -10.66 3.81
C ILE A 18 5.09 -9.48 3.04
N ALA A 19 5.61 -8.28 3.28
CA ALA A 19 5.18 -7.07 2.63
C ALA A 19 6.35 -6.36 1.93
N ALA A 20 6.05 -5.63 0.86
CA ALA A 20 7.00 -4.72 0.23
C ALA A 20 6.43 -3.29 0.21
N TYR A 21 7.16 -2.35 0.81
CA TYR A 21 6.93 -0.91 0.58
C TYR A 21 7.42 -0.53 -0.81
N MET A 22 6.63 0.21 -1.59
CA MET A 22 6.97 0.50 -2.99
C MET A 22 6.55 1.90 -3.46
N TRP A 23 7.18 2.40 -4.54
CA TRP A 23 6.94 3.75 -5.09
C TRP A 23 5.88 3.80 -6.18
N GLY A 24 5.62 2.68 -6.86
CA GLY A 24 4.60 2.55 -7.90
C GLY A 24 5.02 1.70 -9.10
N ALA A 25 4.20 1.71 -10.14
CA ALA A 25 4.44 0.93 -11.37
C ALA A 25 5.69 1.36 -12.15
N GLN A 26 6.16 2.58 -11.95
CA GLN A 26 7.42 3.06 -12.56
C GLN A 26 8.64 2.22 -12.17
N GLU A 27 8.61 1.54 -11.02
CA GLU A 27 9.73 0.72 -10.55
C GLU A 27 9.96 -0.53 -11.38
N LEU A 28 8.91 -0.97 -12.09
CA LEU A 28 8.97 -2.11 -13.01
C LEU A 28 9.85 -1.82 -14.23
N LYS A 29 10.30 -0.56 -14.43
CA LYS A 29 11.22 -0.14 -15.49
C LYS A 29 12.70 -0.37 -15.16
N GLY A 30 13.01 -1.19 -14.14
CA GLY A 30 14.37 -1.67 -13.89
C GLY A 30 14.92 -1.43 -12.48
N THR A 31 14.13 -0.89 -11.54
CA THR A 31 14.60 -0.74 -10.15
C THR A 31 14.13 -1.88 -9.27
N ARG A 32 12.83 -2.20 -9.26
CA ARG A 32 12.25 -3.25 -8.42
C ARG A 32 11.11 -3.95 -9.13
N ASP A 33 11.32 -5.23 -9.46
CA ASP A 33 10.33 -6.07 -10.12
C ASP A 33 9.34 -6.71 -9.10
N TRP A 34 8.57 -5.85 -8.44
CA TRP A 34 7.55 -6.30 -7.50
C TRP A 34 6.41 -7.07 -8.18
N LYS A 35 6.20 -6.88 -9.50
CA LYS A 35 5.23 -7.62 -10.30
C LYS A 35 5.59 -9.10 -10.31
N THR A 36 6.84 -9.46 -10.60
CA THR A 36 7.29 -10.86 -10.55
C THR A 36 7.24 -11.41 -9.12
N TRP A 37 7.60 -10.62 -8.10
CA TRP A 37 7.57 -11.09 -6.71
C TRP A 37 6.13 -11.42 -6.25
N ALA A 38 5.18 -10.54 -6.55
CA ALA A 38 3.75 -10.76 -6.27
C ALA A 38 3.20 -11.93 -7.11
N GLY A 39 3.49 -11.96 -8.42
CA GLY A 39 3.07 -13.01 -9.34
C GLY A 39 3.59 -14.41 -8.95
N ARG A 40 4.73 -14.51 -8.28
CA ARG A 40 5.28 -15.77 -7.75
C ARG A 40 4.84 -16.10 -6.31
N GLY A 41 3.99 -15.28 -5.70
CA GLY A 41 3.52 -15.49 -4.33
C GLY A 41 4.57 -15.23 -3.24
N TYR A 42 5.63 -14.48 -3.55
CA TYR A 42 6.67 -14.13 -2.57
C TYR A 42 6.21 -13.06 -1.59
N LEU A 43 5.17 -12.30 -1.93
CA LEU A 43 4.60 -11.22 -1.14
C LEU A 43 3.15 -11.53 -0.81
N ASP A 44 2.72 -11.18 0.40
CA ASP A 44 1.32 -11.16 0.82
C ASP A 44 0.70 -9.76 0.72
N MET A 45 1.54 -8.71 0.69
CA MET A 45 1.11 -7.32 0.68
C MET A 45 2.07 -6.41 -0.10
N LEU A 46 1.52 -5.47 -0.85
CA LEU A 46 2.22 -4.29 -1.37
C LEU A 46 1.71 -3.05 -0.64
N ASN A 47 2.64 -2.25 -0.12
CA ASN A 47 2.35 -1.00 0.57
C ASN A 47 2.87 0.17 -0.27
N LEU A 48 2.00 0.76 -1.08
CA LEU A 48 2.35 1.87 -1.98
C LEU A 48 2.54 3.16 -1.19
N THR A 49 3.61 3.88 -1.48
CA THR A 49 3.81 5.21 -0.94
C THR A 49 2.67 6.17 -1.30
N GLY A 50 2.15 6.84 -0.28
CA GLY A 50 1.27 7.98 -0.42
C GLY A 50 2.01 9.27 -0.73
N TYR A 51 3.34 9.26 -0.94
CA TYR A 51 4.15 10.48 -0.99
C TYR A 51 3.91 11.27 -2.29
N ALA A 52 2.85 12.04 -2.31
CA ALA A 52 2.54 13.02 -3.33
C ALA A 52 2.05 14.26 -2.60
N TYR A 53 2.84 15.32 -2.57
CA TYR A 53 2.54 16.51 -1.78
C TYR A 53 2.46 17.75 -2.65
N ARG A 54 1.84 18.80 -2.11
CA ARG A 54 1.75 20.10 -2.77
C ARG A 54 3.12 20.70 -3.05
N GLU A 55 4.10 20.45 -2.18
CA GLU A 55 5.49 20.87 -2.36
C GLU A 55 6.11 20.29 -3.64
N GLN A 56 5.66 19.12 -4.10
CA GLN A 56 6.19 18.45 -5.28
C GLN A 56 5.35 18.67 -6.53
N TYR A 57 4.04 18.75 -6.36
CA TYR A 57 3.07 18.63 -7.45
C TYR A 57 2.02 19.76 -7.46
N GLY A 58 2.13 20.75 -6.56
CA GLY A 58 1.14 21.81 -6.41
C GLY A 58 -0.25 21.24 -6.10
N GLU A 59 -1.27 21.88 -6.65
CA GLU A 59 -2.68 21.47 -6.49
C GLU A 59 -3.00 20.11 -7.13
N ASP A 60 -2.15 19.61 -8.03
CA ASP A 60 -2.33 18.33 -8.71
C ASP A 60 -1.83 17.11 -7.89
N TYR A 61 -1.37 17.30 -6.67
CA TYR A 61 -0.82 16.22 -5.83
C TYR A 61 -1.77 15.02 -5.67
N LEU A 62 -3.06 15.25 -5.44
CA LEU A 62 -4.05 14.15 -5.37
C LEU A 62 -4.26 13.47 -6.72
N LYS A 63 -4.19 14.21 -7.83
CA LYS A 63 -4.24 13.62 -9.18
C LYS A 63 -3.04 12.70 -9.41
N LYS A 64 -1.84 13.12 -9.00
CA LYS A 64 -0.62 12.28 -9.09
C LYS A 64 -0.73 11.03 -8.24
N LEU A 65 -1.31 11.15 -7.04
CA LEU A 65 -1.56 10.01 -6.18
C LEU A 65 -2.57 9.04 -6.81
N ASP A 66 -3.67 9.56 -7.36
CA ASP A 66 -4.69 8.79 -8.07
C ASP A 66 -4.12 8.03 -9.28
N ASP A 67 -3.33 8.71 -10.13
CA ASP A 67 -2.65 8.11 -11.27
C ASP A 67 -1.77 6.91 -10.83
N ARG A 68 -1.01 7.05 -9.72
CA ARG A 68 -0.18 5.95 -9.19
C ARG A 68 -1.01 4.77 -8.71
N PHE A 69 -2.10 5.02 -8.00
CA PHE A 69 -3.00 3.96 -7.54
C PHE A 69 -3.62 3.20 -8.71
N ARG A 70 -4.11 3.93 -9.71
CA ARG A 70 -4.67 3.34 -10.93
C ARG A 70 -3.66 2.42 -11.63
N ASP A 71 -2.45 2.90 -11.83
CA ASP A 71 -1.41 2.17 -12.57
C ASP A 71 -1.01 0.88 -11.84
N VAL A 72 -0.87 0.93 -10.51
CA VAL A 72 -0.60 -0.27 -9.71
C VAL A 72 -1.79 -1.23 -9.72
N ALA A 73 -3.02 -0.73 -9.56
CA ALA A 73 -4.22 -1.55 -9.61
C ALA A 73 -4.38 -2.26 -10.96
N ALA A 74 -4.01 -1.60 -12.07
CA ALA A 74 -4.00 -2.22 -13.40
C ALA A 74 -3.03 -3.41 -13.46
N VAL A 75 -1.80 -3.25 -12.96
CA VAL A 75 -0.83 -4.34 -12.89
C VAL A 75 -1.33 -5.49 -12.00
N LEU A 76 -1.95 -5.18 -10.86
CA LEU A 76 -2.47 -6.21 -9.94
C LEU A 76 -3.62 -7.02 -10.54
N LYS A 77 -4.47 -6.42 -11.38
CA LYS A 77 -5.55 -7.13 -12.09
C LYS A 77 -5.03 -8.20 -13.05
N GLU A 78 -3.81 -8.03 -13.57
CA GLU A 78 -3.18 -9.01 -14.46
C GLU A 78 -2.56 -10.20 -13.71
N LEU A 79 -2.43 -10.11 -12.38
CA LEU A 79 -1.80 -11.17 -11.59
C LEU A 79 -2.77 -12.32 -11.32
N GLY A 80 -2.33 -13.54 -11.59
CA GLY A 80 -3.05 -14.77 -11.22
C GLY A 80 -2.97 -15.14 -9.73
N ASN A 81 -2.19 -14.39 -8.94
CA ASN A 81 -2.04 -14.59 -7.50
C ASN A 81 -2.50 -13.35 -6.75
N PRO A 82 -3.40 -13.51 -5.75
CA PRO A 82 -3.87 -12.37 -4.99
C PRO A 82 -2.78 -11.82 -4.06
N VAL A 83 -2.68 -10.49 -3.98
CA VAL A 83 -1.80 -9.76 -3.06
C VAL A 83 -2.59 -8.60 -2.45
N GLU A 84 -2.44 -8.36 -1.15
CA GLU A 84 -3.10 -7.22 -0.50
C GLU A 84 -2.48 -5.91 -0.99
N PHE A 85 -3.31 -4.94 -1.32
CA PHE A 85 -2.86 -3.62 -1.77
C PHE A 85 -3.15 -2.56 -0.72
N THR A 86 -2.13 -1.94 -0.13
CA THR A 86 -2.24 -0.94 0.93
C THR A 86 -1.53 0.37 0.58
N ILE A 87 -1.84 1.44 1.32
CA ILE A 87 -1.20 2.76 1.23
C ILE A 87 -0.35 3.05 2.47
N CYS A 88 0.82 3.66 2.26
CA CYS A 88 1.61 4.28 3.32
C CYS A 88 1.42 5.80 3.28
N VAL A 89 0.61 6.34 4.19
CA VAL A 89 0.39 7.80 4.29
C VAL A 89 1.53 8.42 5.07
N GLY A 90 2.40 9.17 4.37
CA GLY A 90 3.41 10.00 4.99
C GLY A 90 2.81 11.31 5.49
N ILE A 91 2.87 11.58 6.79
CA ILE A 91 2.35 12.85 7.34
C ILE A 91 3.37 13.97 7.17
N SER A 92 4.62 13.73 7.55
CA SER A 92 5.73 14.66 7.33
C SER A 92 6.96 13.88 6.88
N THR A 93 7.50 14.25 5.72
CA THR A 93 8.59 13.54 5.07
C THR A 93 9.55 14.52 4.41
N SER A 94 10.72 14.03 3.99
CA SER A 94 11.66 14.82 3.18
C SER A 94 11.10 15.28 1.82
N HIS A 95 9.94 14.74 1.41
CA HIS A 95 9.32 15.05 0.12
C HIS A 95 8.18 16.08 0.24
N GLY A 96 7.76 16.42 1.47
CA GLY A 96 6.61 17.27 1.73
C GLY A 96 5.80 16.78 2.92
N ASN A 97 4.71 17.50 3.20
CA ASN A 97 3.92 17.32 4.42
C ASN A 97 2.42 17.42 4.13
N ILE A 98 1.62 16.65 4.86
CA ILE A 98 0.20 16.93 5.05
C ILE A 98 0.06 18.21 5.87
N ARG A 99 -0.85 19.09 5.44
CA ARG A 99 -1.05 20.41 6.05
C ARG A 99 -2.21 20.43 7.04
N GLU A 100 -3.19 19.56 6.83
CA GLU A 100 -4.38 19.45 7.67
C GLU A 100 -4.89 18.01 7.76
N ALA A 101 -5.60 17.69 8.85
CA ALA A 101 -6.07 16.33 9.10
C ALA A 101 -6.97 15.78 7.98
N ARG A 102 -7.71 16.66 7.29
CA ARG A 102 -8.59 16.29 6.16
C ARG A 102 -7.82 15.66 5.00
N GLU A 103 -6.59 16.09 4.73
CA GLU A 103 -5.80 15.51 3.64
C GLU A 103 -5.50 14.02 3.89
N ILE A 104 -5.47 13.56 5.14
CA ILE A 104 -5.38 12.12 5.45
C ILE A 104 -6.59 11.38 4.87
N GLU A 105 -7.80 11.92 5.03
CA GLU A 105 -9.02 11.35 4.43
C GLU A 105 -8.93 11.35 2.91
N ASP A 106 -8.48 12.44 2.29
CA ASP A 106 -8.35 12.54 0.83
C ASP A 106 -7.43 11.45 0.26
N TYR A 107 -6.32 11.13 0.95
CA TYR A 107 -5.39 10.08 0.52
C TYR A 107 -6.02 8.70 0.64
N LEU A 108 -6.69 8.46 1.77
CA LEU A 108 -7.38 7.20 2.04
C LEU A 108 -8.51 6.95 1.04
N GLN A 109 -9.35 7.95 0.76
CA GLN A 109 -10.44 7.84 -0.21
C GLN A 109 -9.93 7.72 -1.65
N THR A 110 -8.82 8.39 -1.98
CA THR A 110 -8.16 8.23 -3.28
C THR A 110 -7.69 6.80 -3.49
N GLY A 111 -6.99 6.21 -2.52
CA GLY A 111 -6.61 4.80 -2.60
C GLY A 111 -7.81 3.85 -2.67
N LYS A 112 -8.84 4.09 -1.84
CA LYS A 112 -10.03 3.23 -1.76
C LYS A 112 -10.73 3.06 -3.11
N ARG A 113 -10.80 4.13 -3.93
CA ARG A 113 -11.38 4.09 -5.30
C ARG A 113 -10.69 3.08 -6.22
N HIS A 114 -9.43 2.78 -5.98
CA HIS A 114 -8.61 1.85 -6.77
C HIS A 114 -8.43 0.48 -6.11
N GLY A 115 -9.16 0.21 -5.02
CA GLY A 115 -9.15 -1.09 -4.36
C GLY A 115 -8.06 -1.25 -3.29
N VAL A 116 -7.52 -0.16 -2.76
CA VAL A 116 -6.68 -0.21 -1.55
C VAL A 116 -7.49 -0.76 -0.37
N GLN A 117 -6.87 -1.66 0.39
CA GLN A 117 -7.48 -2.52 1.41
C GLN A 117 -6.96 -2.26 2.83
N GLY A 118 -6.09 -1.27 2.99
CA GLY A 118 -5.46 -0.97 4.27
C GLY A 118 -4.54 0.22 4.16
N ALA A 119 -4.19 0.78 5.30
CA ALA A 119 -3.28 1.92 5.39
C ALA A 119 -2.29 1.75 6.55
N SER A 120 -1.04 2.15 6.32
CA SER A 120 -0.07 2.45 7.37
C SER A 120 0.18 3.95 7.41
N ILE A 121 0.29 4.53 8.60
CA ILE A 121 0.65 5.95 8.77
C ILE A 121 2.12 6.05 9.14
N PHE A 122 2.86 6.89 8.42
CA PHE A 122 4.28 7.15 8.64
C PHE A 122 4.49 8.65 8.95
N THR A 123 4.84 9.05 10.16
CA THR A 123 5.15 8.28 11.37
C THR A 123 4.13 8.55 12.48
N TRP A 124 4.17 7.76 13.55
CA TRP A 124 3.34 8.00 14.73
C TRP A 124 3.52 9.42 15.28
N GLU A 125 4.77 9.84 15.48
CA GLU A 125 5.13 11.17 15.99
C GLU A 125 4.49 12.30 15.17
N THR A 126 4.52 12.17 13.85
CA THR A 126 3.99 13.21 12.94
C THR A 126 2.47 13.15 12.80
N LEU A 127 1.83 12.02 13.10
CA LEU A 127 0.38 11.90 13.18
C LEU A 127 -0.19 12.54 14.45
N GLN A 128 0.53 12.51 15.57
CA GLN A 128 0.02 12.93 16.89
C GLN A 128 -0.69 14.30 16.90
N PRO A 129 -0.18 15.36 16.24
CA PRO A 129 -0.85 16.66 16.20
C PRO A 129 -2.24 16.62 15.56
N TYR A 130 -2.48 15.70 14.63
CA TYR A 130 -3.74 15.58 13.90
C TYR A 130 -4.73 14.61 14.56
N LEU A 131 -4.29 13.83 15.57
CA LEU A 131 -5.13 12.79 16.21
C LEU A 131 -6.48 13.30 16.74
N PRO A 132 -6.61 14.48 17.37
CA PRO A 132 -7.90 14.97 17.83
C PRO A 132 -8.92 15.09 16.68
N ASP A 133 -8.50 15.64 15.55
CA ASP A 133 -9.36 15.85 14.39
C ASP A 133 -9.62 14.54 13.65
N VAL A 134 -8.60 13.69 13.49
CA VAL A 134 -8.74 12.36 12.88
C VAL A 134 -9.77 11.52 13.63
N LYS A 135 -9.72 11.52 14.98
CA LYS A 135 -10.67 10.78 15.82
C LYS A 135 -12.07 11.41 15.77
N LYS A 136 -12.17 12.73 15.91
CA LYS A 136 -13.45 13.45 15.89
C LYS A 136 -14.19 13.23 14.56
N ALA A 137 -13.46 13.24 13.46
CA ALA A 137 -14.04 13.08 12.13
C ALA A 137 -14.17 11.62 11.67
N GLY A 138 -13.54 10.67 12.38
CA GLY A 138 -13.64 9.23 12.13
C GLY A 138 -13.03 8.78 10.80
N TYR A 139 -11.94 9.41 10.35
CA TYR A 139 -11.38 9.16 9.02
C TYR A 139 -10.93 7.71 8.83
N LEU A 140 -10.30 7.12 9.84
CA LEU A 140 -9.78 5.75 9.78
C LEU A 140 -10.92 4.72 9.79
N GLU A 141 -11.93 4.95 10.62
CA GLU A 141 -13.13 4.10 10.73
C GLU A 141 -13.93 4.11 9.44
N LYS A 142 -14.16 5.30 8.84
CA LYS A 142 -14.83 5.45 7.54
C LYS A 142 -14.04 4.79 6.41
N PHE A 143 -12.71 4.88 6.44
CA PHE A 143 -11.88 4.19 5.47
C PHE A 143 -12.05 2.68 5.59
N ALA A 144 -11.92 2.15 6.81
CA ALA A 144 -12.08 0.73 7.12
C ALA A 144 -13.46 0.18 6.77
N ALA A 145 -14.51 0.98 6.95
CA ALA A 145 -15.87 0.63 6.57
C ALA A 145 -15.97 0.42 5.06
N GLY A 146 -16.26 -0.81 4.62
CA GLY A 146 -16.41 -1.13 3.20
C GLY A 146 -15.10 -1.48 2.47
N LEU A 147 -14.01 -1.72 3.19
CA LEU A 147 -12.85 -2.39 2.61
C LEU A 147 -13.24 -3.82 2.21
N LYS A 148 -12.80 -4.24 1.03
CA LYS A 148 -12.99 -5.63 0.58
C LYS A 148 -12.16 -6.56 1.48
N PRO A 149 -12.66 -7.78 1.77
CA PRO A 149 -11.90 -8.77 2.52
C PRO A 149 -10.49 -8.94 1.93
N ILE A 150 -9.51 -9.08 2.81
CA ILE A 150 -8.14 -9.41 2.41
C ILE A 150 -8.20 -10.72 1.61
N PRO A 151 -7.61 -10.75 0.40
CA PRO A 151 -7.61 -11.97 -0.39
C PRO A 151 -6.96 -13.11 0.40
N LYS A 152 -7.64 -14.26 0.49
CA LYS A 152 -7.02 -15.43 1.11
C LYS A 152 -5.85 -15.89 0.22
N PRO A 153 -4.66 -16.14 0.79
CA PRO A 153 -3.57 -16.75 0.04
C PRO A 153 -4.06 -18.05 -0.59
N ILE A 154 -3.94 -18.19 -1.90
CA ILE A 154 -4.16 -19.48 -2.56
C ILE A 154 -2.95 -20.34 -2.21
N HIS A 155 -3.09 -21.15 -1.16
CA HIS A 155 -2.12 -22.21 -0.89
C HIS A 155 -2.27 -23.26 -1.98
N ARG A 156 -1.57 -23.08 -3.10
CA ARG A 156 -1.30 -24.23 -3.97
C ARG A 156 -0.39 -25.15 -3.17
N CYS A 157 -0.96 -26.23 -2.65
CA CYS A 157 -0.19 -27.42 -2.35
C CYS A 157 0.53 -27.77 -3.65
N SER A 158 1.83 -27.50 -3.73
CA SER A 158 2.69 -28.14 -4.71
C SER A 158 2.80 -29.61 -4.29
N GLY A 159 1.76 -30.37 -4.65
CA GLY A 159 1.76 -31.82 -4.63
C GLY A 159 2.23 -32.32 -5.99
N GLY A 160 3.25 -33.18 -5.97
CA GLY A 160 3.75 -33.98 -7.10
C GLY A 160 4.66 -33.21 -8.04
N LEU A 161 5.81 -33.72 -8.48
CA LEU A 161 6.50 -35.01 -8.33
C LEU A 161 8.00 -34.69 -8.48
#